data_AF-A0A0L0SHC1-F1
#
_entry.id   AF-A0A0L0SHC1-F1
#
_cell.length_a   1.000
_cell.length_b   1.000
_cell.length_c   1.000
_cell.angle_alpha   90.00
_cell.angle_beta   90.00
_cell.angle_gamma   90.00
#
_symmetry.space_group_name_H-M   'P 1'
#
loop_
_entity.id
_entity.type
_entity.pdbx_description
1 polymer ?
#
loop_
_entity_poly.entity_id
_entity_poly.type
_entity_poly.pdbx_seq_one_letter_code
_entity_poly.pdbx_strand_id
1 'polypeptide(L)'
;MTPNPAHDAPAGTHGTTTAAAGPRKIKGYAALAKSAELVAWEYDAPALTGEHVEIEISHCGVCHSDVHTLDEGWGPTKFPIIVGHEIVGRITATGHHVKHLKVGDRVGVGAMCGACLHCRQCKTGHDNVCESATFTYNATHPEGHAAYGGYAEAVRVPAEYAFKLPDALPSDVAAPLLCAGITVFAPLKRYWKPNARVGVVGIGGLGHLAIQFATALGATETVALSTSDRKRKDAEALGASKFVIVKSPEDFKAHANSLDLIICTASSVLMDYDQYLSLLDTNGTFVVVGLPEDSVKINFSSLIMKQRTIAGSLIGGRADIEEMLEFAAKKKVHPWIEKVPMKDVNKAIARLRKNDVSYRFVLEN
;
A
#
# COMPACT_ATOMS: atom_id res chain seq x y z
N MET A 1 41.19 -57.88 -25.35
CA MET A 1 41.52 -57.98 -23.91
C MET A 1 42.58 -56.93 -23.60
N THR A 2 42.12 -55.78 -23.11
CA THR A 2 42.89 -54.71 -22.44
C THR A 2 41.83 -53.90 -21.67
N PRO A 3 41.94 -53.74 -20.33
CA PRO A 3 40.90 -53.10 -19.54
C PRO A 3 41.23 -51.66 -19.11
N ASN A 4 40.14 -50.90 -18.88
CA ASN A 4 39.97 -49.72 -18.02
C ASN A 4 40.55 -48.36 -18.46
N PRO A 5 40.06 -47.20 -17.93
CA PRO A 5 39.03 -47.02 -16.90
C PRO A 5 37.96 -45.94 -17.14
N ALA A 6 36.94 -46.00 -16.29
CA ALA A 6 35.86 -45.05 -16.12
C ALA A 6 36.33 -43.61 -15.85
N HIS A 7 35.61 -42.65 -16.44
CA HIS A 7 35.68 -41.24 -16.08
C HIS A 7 34.59 -40.92 -15.04
N ASP A 8 35.01 -40.83 -13.78
CA ASP A 8 34.28 -40.09 -12.75
C ASP A 8 34.43 -38.59 -13.03
N ALA A 9 33.33 -37.92 -13.33
CA ALA A 9 33.25 -36.46 -13.34
C ALA A 9 32.77 -35.97 -11.96
N PRO A 10 33.47 -35.03 -11.31
CA PRO A 10 33.04 -34.52 -10.01
C PRO A 10 31.81 -33.63 -10.18
N ALA A 11 30.78 -33.91 -9.37
CA ALA A 11 29.65 -33.02 -9.18
C ALA A 11 30.15 -31.68 -8.58
N GLY A 12 30.18 -30.63 -9.40
CA GLY A 12 30.48 -29.28 -8.97
C GLY A 12 29.37 -28.74 -8.07
N THR A 13 29.66 -28.63 -6.77
CA THR A 13 28.85 -27.90 -5.81
C THR A 13 28.97 -26.39 -6.06
N HIS A 14 28.07 -25.82 -6.85
CA HIS A 14 27.88 -24.36 -6.91
C HIS A 14 26.87 -23.92 -5.85
N GLY A 15 27.29 -23.95 -4.59
CA GLY A 15 26.69 -23.15 -3.54
C GLY A 15 27.47 -21.84 -3.44
N THR A 16 27.08 -20.82 -4.21
CA THR A 16 27.57 -19.45 -3.95
C THR A 16 26.89 -18.95 -2.69
N THR A 17 27.53 -19.18 -1.55
CA THR A 17 27.22 -18.50 -0.30
C THR A 17 27.56 -17.03 -0.52
N THR A 18 26.56 -16.20 -0.84
CA THR A 18 26.74 -14.74 -0.89
C THR A 18 27.11 -14.27 0.51
N ALA A 19 28.33 -13.74 0.65
CA ALA A 19 28.77 -13.11 1.89
C ALA A 19 27.76 -12.01 2.28
N ALA A 20 27.33 -12.00 3.53
CA ALA A 20 26.40 -11.00 4.04
C ALA A 20 26.99 -9.59 3.84
N ALA A 21 26.22 -8.69 3.23
CA ALA A 21 26.69 -7.35 2.94
C ALA A 21 27.02 -6.60 4.25
N GLY A 22 28.24 -6.08 4.37
CA GLY A 22 28.68 -5.31 5.54
C GLY A 22 27.91 -4.00 5.72
N PRO A 23 28.19 -3.25 6.79
CA PRO A 23 27.67 -1.88 6.94
C PRO A 23 28.05 -1.03 5.74
N ARG A 24 27.15 -0.17 5.28
CA ARG A 24 27.44 0.78 4.18
C ARG A 24 26.60 2.03 4.30
N LYS A 25 27.03 3.08 3.61
CA LYS A 25 26.20 4.26 3.38
C LYS A 25 25.13 3.95 2.33
N ILE A 26 23.90 4.37 2.60
CA ILE A 26 22.79 4.39 1.65
C ILE A 26 22.39 5.84 1.45
N LYS A 27 22.31 6.26 0.18
CA LYS A 27 21.89 7.61 -0.20
C LYS A 27 20.39 7.67 -0.45
N GLY A 28 19.80 8.81 -0.17
CA GLY A 28 18.40 9.09 -0.46
C GLY A 28 18.04 10.56 -0.27
N TYR A 29 16.74 10.82 -0.19
CA TYR A 29 16.17 12.15 0.01
C TYR A 29 15.48 12.18 1.38
N ALA A 30 16.01 13.00 2.29
CA ALA A 30 15.50 13.10 3.65
C ALA A 30 14.93 14.48 3.93
N ALA A 31 13.84 14.55 4.70
CA ALA A 31 13.46 15.76 5.39
C ALA A 31 14.23 15.85 6.71
N LEU A 32 14.74 17.05 7.01
CA LEU A 32 15.51 17.32 8.24
C LEU A 32 14.66 17.98 9.34
N ALA A 33 13.47 18.43 9.00
CA ALA A 33 12.50 19.05 9.91
C ALA A 33 11.09 18.96 9.33
N LYS A 34 10.09 19.26 10.17
CA LYS A 34 8.67 19.35 9.79
C LYS A 34 8.48 20.21 8.55
N SER A 35 7.76 19.67 7.56
CA SER A 35 7.39 20.33 6.31
C SER A 35 8.57 20.87 5.47
N ALA A 36 9.81 20.52 5.81
CA ALA A 36 10.98 20.90 5.04
C ALA A 36 10.99 20.19 3.68
N GLU A 37 11.69 20.79 2.71
CA GLU A 37 12.01 20.10 1.46
C GLU A 37 12.94 18.92 1.73
N LEU A 38 12.79 17.86 0.93
CA LEU A 38 13.66 16.70 1.00
C LEU A 38 14.99 17.06 0.33
N VAL A 39 16.09 16.84 1.04
CA VAL A 39 17.45 17.10 0.55
C VAL A 39 18.21 15.79 0.38
N ALA A 40 19.21 15.79 -0.52
CA ALA A 40 20.12 14.66 -0.64
C ALA A 40 20.79 14.41 0.71
N TRP A 41 20.70 13.17 1.17
CA TRP A 41 21.16 12.74 2.49
C TRP A 41 21.62 11.29 2.43
N GLU A 42 22.36 10.85 3.45
CA GLU A 42 22.81 9.48 3.57
C GLU A 42 22.79 9.03 5.02
N TYR A 43 22.59 7.73 5.23
CA TYR A 43 22.67 7.09 6.54
C TYR A 43 23.58 5.87 6.51
N ASP A 44 24.13 5.53 7.67
CA ASP A 44 24.91 4.32 7.86
C ASP A 44 23.96 3.15 8.09
N ALA A 45 23.74 2.34 7.05
CA ALA A 45 22.93 1.14 7.13
C ALA A 45 23.70 0.04 7.88
N PRO A 46 23.10 -0.60 8.90
CA PRO A 46 23.74 -1.67 9.66
C PRO A 46 23.99 -2.88 8.77
N ALA A 47 24.96 -3.73 9.12
CA ALA A 47 25.27 -4.96 8.39
C ALA A 47 24.00 -5.79 8.11
N LEU A 48 23.94 -6.41 6.94
CA LEU A 48 22.81 -7.26 6.56
C LEU A 48 22.75 -8.46 7.51
N THR A 49 21.64 -8.60 8.24
CA THR A 49 21.45 -9.73 9.15
C THR A 49 21.10 -11.01 8.39
N GLY A 50 21.10 -12.16 9.08
CA GLY A 50 20.79 -13.46 8.48
C GLY A 50 19.39 -13.57 7.85
N GLU A 51 18.44 -12.74 8.28
CA GLU A 51 17.02 -12.82 7.89
C GLU A 51 16.58 -11.68 6.96
N HIS A 52 17.49 -10.75 6.63
CA HIS A 52 17.17 -9.58 5.82
C HIS A 52 17.60 -9.76 4.36
N VAL A 53 17.02 -8.94 3.50
CA VAL A 53 17.45 -8.75 2.11
C VAL A 53 17.83 -7.29 1.89
N GLU A 54 18.81 -7.06 1.03
CA GLU A 54 19.10 -5.73 0.47
C GLU A 54 18.45 -5.62 -0.91
N ILE A 55 17.75 -4.53 -1.13
CA ILE A 55 17.00 -4.25 -2.35
C ILE A 55 17.56 -2.95 -2.94
N GLU A 56 18.08 -3.02 -4.17
CA GLU A 56 18.32 -1.83 -4.99
C GLU A 56 16.97 -1.31 -5.50
N ILE A 57 16.64 -0.08 -5.11
CA ILE A 57 15.33 0.50 -5.36
C ILE A 57 15.30 1.04 -6.78
N SER A 58 14.33 0.56 -7.56
CA SER A 58 14.06 1.05 -8.91
C SER A 58 12.91 2.06 -8.93
N HIS A 59 11.88 1.82 -8.10
CA HIS A 59 10.68 2.63 -8.07
C HIS A 59 10.20 2.81 -6.62
N CYS A 60 9.60 3.96 -6.33
CA CYS A 60 8.84 4.16 -5.10
C CYS A 60 7.61 5.03 -5.35
N GLY A 61 6.42 4.56 -4.97
CA GLY A 61 5.20 5.36 -5.08
C GLY A 61 5.16 6.51 -4.05
N VAL A 62 4.45 7.59 -4.39
CA VAL A 62 4.23 8.75 -3.50
C VAL A 62 2.80 8.75 -3.00
N CYS A 63 2.63 8.73 -1.68
CA CYS A 63 1.35 8.59 -1.01
C CYS A 63 1.08 9.75 -0.04
N HIS A 64 -0.19 10.02 0.25
CA HIS A 64 -0.57 11.01 1.27
C HIS A 64 -0.01 10.67 2.66
N SER A 65 0.21 9.39 2.97
CA SER A 65 0.89 9.00 4.23
C SER A 65 2.31 9.57 4.33
N ASP A 66 3.02 9.73 3.21
CA ASP A 66 4.34 10.37 3.21
C ASP A 66 4.19 11.85 3.58
N VAL A 67 3.20 12.53 2.99
CA VAL A 67 2.88 13.94 3.27
C VAL A 67 2.46 14.13 4.73
N HIS A 68 1.51 13.35 5.24
CA HIS A 68 1.08 13.43 6.65
C HIS A 68 2.23 13.18 7.61
N THR A 69 3.18 12.31 7.27
CA THR A 69 4.38 12.08 8.11
C THR A 69 5.34 13.27 8.04
N LEU A 70 5.64 13.78 6.84
CA LEU A 70 6.50 14.96 6.66
C LEU A 70 5.95 16.20 7.38
N ASP A 71 4.63 16.32 7.45
CA ASP A 71 3.91 17.46 8.03
C ASP A 71 3.46 17.21 9.49
N GLU A 72 3.80 16.06 10.09
CA GLU A 72 3.37 15.61 11.42
C GLU A 72 1.85 15.59 11.64
N GLY A 73 1.07 15.34 10.59
CA GLY A 73 -0.40 15.31 10.63
C GLY A 73 -0.99 14.14 11.46
N TRP A 74 -0.21 13.09 11.69
CA TRP A 74 -0.58 11.94 12.54
C TRP A 74 0.20 11.87 13.85
N GLY A 75 0.85 12.97 14.24
CA GLY A 75 1.70 13.07 15.41
C GLY A 75 3.18 13.30 15.06
N PRO A 76 4.05 13.34 16.08
CA PRO A 76 5.46 13.69 15.91
C PRO A 76 6.22 12.77 14.96
N THR A 77 7.14 13.35 14.19
CA THR A 77 8.01 12.62 13.26
C THR A 77 9.46 12.60 13.75
N LYS A 78 10.14 11.46 13.58
CA LYS A 78 11.55 11.27 13.92
C LYS A 78 12.45 11.76 12.77
N PHE A 79 12.85 13.03 12.80
CA PHE A 79 13.80 13.60 11.84
C PHE A 79 15.27 13.31 12.23
N PRO A 80 16.22 13.18 11.27
CA PRO A 80 16.02 13.12 9.81
C PRO A 80 15.22 11.89 9.39
N ILE A 81 14.37 12.02 8.37
CA ILE A 81 13.51 10.95 7.87
C ILE A 81 13.59 10.82 6.35
N ILE A 82 13.70 9.58 5.87
CA ILE A 82 13.43 9.19 4.48
C ILE A 82 12.06 8.51 4.48
N VAL A 83 11.09 9.07 3.77
CA VAL A 83 9.75 8.48 3.61
C VAL A 83 9.69 7.59 2.35
N GLY A 84 8.49 7.16 1.95
CA GLY A 84 8.27 6.23 0.83
C GLY A 84 8.10 4.80 1.32
N HIS A 85 6.96 4.20 1.04
CA HIS A 85 6.59 2.87 1.53
C HIS A 85 5.87 2.01 0.48
N GLU A 86 6.15 2.33 -0.77
CA GLU A 86 5.60 1.66 -1.95
C GLU A 86 6.77 1.26 -2.85
N ILE A 87 7.69 0.47 -2.27
CA ILE A 87 9.04 0.26 -2.78
C ILE A 87 9.03 -0.90 -3.76
N VAL A 88 9.68 -0.75 -4.91
CA VAL A 88 9.93 -1.84 -5.85
C VAL A 88 11.38 -1.83 -6.31
N GLY A 89 12.02 -3.00 -6.31
CA GLY A 89 13.42 -3.12 -6.65
C GLY A 89 13.86 -4.54 -6.95
N ARG A 90 15.18 -4.73 -7.00
CA ARG A 90 15.80 -6.05 -7.16
C ARG A 90 16.69 -6.36 -5.98
N ILE A 91 16.66 -7.62 -5.55
CA ILE A 91 17.53 -8.07 -4.47
C ILE A 91 18.99 -8.06 -4.93
N THR A 92 19.85 -7.35 -4.21
CA THR A 92 21.31 -7.30 -4.44
C THR A 92 22.07 -8.19 -3.47
N ALA A 93 21.52 -8.43 -2.27
CA ALA A 93 22.10 -9.33 -1.27
C ALA A 93 21.01 -9.98 -0.41
N THR A 94 21.29 -11.19 0.08
CA THR A 94 20.41 -11.95 0.97
C THR A 94 21.17 -12.41 2.21
N GLY A 95 20.52 -12.35 3.36
CA GLY A 95 20.98 -13.01 4.57
C GLY A 95 21.01 -14.54 4.42
N HIS A 96 21.87 -15.21 5.18
CA HIS A 96 22.13 -16.64 5.05
C HIS A 96 20.93 -17.54 5.46
N HIS A 97 19.98 -17.03 6.23
CA HIS A 97 18.74 -17.73 6.59
C HIS A 97 17.60 -17.51 5.59
N VAL A 98 17.73 -16.58 4.64
CA VAL A 98 16.71 -16.34 3.60
C VAL A 98 16.75 -17.47 2.58
N LYS A 99 15.61 -18.16 2.39
CA LYS A 99 15.50 -19.32 1.47
C LYS A 99 14.49 -19.14 0.35
N HIS A 100 13.46 -18.31 0.53
CA HIS A 100 12.37 -18.09 -0.43
C HIS A 100 12.68 -17.00 -1.46
N LEU A 101 13.74 -16.21 -1.24
CA LEU A 101 14.18 -15.13 -2.12
C LEU A 101 15.66 -15.30 -2.47
N LYS A 102 16.06 -14.78 -3.63
CA LYS A 102 17.46 -14.79 -4.11
C LYS A 102 17.84 -13.50 -4.80
N VAL A 103 19.15 -13.24 -4.90
CA VAL A 103 19.71 -12.13 -5.69
C VAL A 103 19.13 -12.13 -7.12
N GLY A 104 18.73 -10.96 -7.59
CA GLY A 104 18.12 -10.74 -8.89
C GLY A 104 16.58 -10.83 -8.89
N ASP A 105 15.96 -11.43 -7.88
CA ASP A 105 14.50 -11.45 -7.75
C ASP A 105 13.96 -10.01 -7.68
N ARG A 106 12.86 -9.76 -8.40
CA ARG A 106 12.12 -8.51 -8.36
C ARG A 106 11.10 -8.57 -7.22
N VAL A 107 11.22 -7.65 -6.28
CA VAL A 107 10.42 -7.63 -5.06
C VAL A 107 9.82 -6.25 -4.79
N GLY A 108 8.75 -6.23 -4.00
CA GLY A 108 8.16 -5.02 -3.45
C GLY A 108 8.11 -5.03 -1.92
N VAL A 109 8.11 -3.85 -1.31
CA VAL A 109 7.93 -3.65 0.14
C VAL A 109 6.84 -2.61 0.35
N GLY A 110 5.87 -2.93 1.21
CA GLY A 110 4.71 -2.06 1.50
C GLY A 110 4.91 -1.13 2.69
N ALA A 111 3.78 -0.69 3.26
CA ALA A 111 3.72 0.21 4.42
C ALA A 111 4.39 -0.34 5.69
N MET A 112 4.42 -1.67 5.83
CA MET A 112 4.98 -2.37 6.98
C MET A 112 6.12 -3.27 6.53
N CYS A 113 7.19 -3.31 7.33
CA CYS A 113 8.39 -4.10 7.08
C CYS A 113 8.72 -5.09 8.19
N GLY A 114 7.87 -5.22 9.23
CA GLY A 114 8.09 -6.15 10.33
C GLY A 114 6.86 -6.37 11.20
N ALA A 115 6.81 -7.51 11.87
CA ALA A 115 5.89 -7.84 12.97
C ALA A 115 6.52 -8.95 13.82
N CYS A 116 5.91 -9.33 14.96
CA CYS A 116 6.47 -10.41 15.80
C CYS A 116 6.30 -11.82 15.21
N LEU A 117 5.39 -11.99 14.25
CA LEU A 117 5.10 -13.26 13.54
C LEU A 117 4.63 -14.44 14.41
N HIS A 118 4.50 -14.29 15.73
CA HIS A 118 4.12 -15.37 16.65
C HIS A 118 2.86 -15.10 17.48
N CYS A 119 2.35 -13.86 17.53
CA CYS A 119 1.12 -13.53 18.26
C CYS A 119 -0.12 -14.08 17.56
N ARG A 120 -1.27 -14.02 18.24
CA ARG A 120 -2.56 -14.49 17.69
C ARG A 120 -2.85 -13.87 16.33
N GLN A 121 -2.72 -12.54 16.22
CA GLN A 121 -3.01 -11.79 15.00
C GLN A 121 -2.10 -12.25 13.85
N CYS A 122 -0.79 -12.35 14.08
CA CYS A 122 0.15 -12.83 13.07
C CYS A 122 -0.18 -14.26 12.61
N LYS A 123 -0.47 -15.17 13.55
CA LYS A 123 -0.83 -16.56 13.24
C LYS A 123 -2.13 -16.71 12.47
N THR A 124 -3.01 -15.71 12.51
CA THR A 124 -4.26 -15.68 11.75
C THR A 124 -4.19 -14.80 10.50
N GLY A 125 -2.99 -14.42 10.03
CA GLY A 125 -2.82 -13.62 8.82
C GLY A 125 -3.14 -12.13 8.99
N HIS A 126 -3.15 -11.63 10.23
CA HIS A 126 -3.42 -10.24 10.59
C HIS A 126 -2.19 -9.56 11.17
N ASP A 127 -1.01 -9.84 10.62
CA ASP A 127 0.25 -9.27 11.10
C ASP A 127 0.30 -7.74 10.96
N ASN A 128 -0.48 -7.17 10.05
CA ASN A 128 -0.69 -5.73 9.89
C ASN A 128 -1.28 -4.99 11.10
N VAL A 129 -1.90 -5.72 12.03
CA VAL A 129 -2.41 -5.19 13.31
C VAL A 129 -1.69 -5.81 14.50
N CYS A 130 -0.47 -6.31 14.29
CA CYS A 130 0.41 -6.73 15.36
C CYS A 130 0.81 -5.53 16.23
N GLU A 131 0.78 -5.69 17.55
CA GLU A 131 1.24 -4.66 18.50
C GLU A 131 2.74 -4.35 18.36
N SER A 132 3.51 -5.29 17.77
CA SER A 132 4.93 -5.13 17.47
C SER A 132 5.19 -4.90 15.98
N ALA A 133 4.19 -4.40 15.23
CA ALA A 133 4.35 -4.02 13.83
C ALA A 133 5.43 -2.92 13.69
N THR A 134 6.27 -3.05 12.67
CA THR A 134 7.28 -2.05 12.30
C THR A 134 6.91 -1.47 10.93
N PHE A 135 6.60 -0.17 10.89
CA PHE A 135 6.36 0.54 9.63
C PHE A 135 7.66 0.79 8.88
N THR A 136 7.57 0.91 7.56
CA THR A 136 8.72 1.03 6.65
C THR A 136 9.53 2.34 6.85
N TYR A 137 8.93 3.36 7.47
CA TYR A 137 9.63 4.56 7.93
C TYR A 137 8.96 5.14 9.19
N ASN A 138 9.60 6.15 9.79
CA ASN A 138 9.18 6.78 11.06
C ASN A 138 9.02 5.80 12.23
N ALA A 139 9.56 4.59 12.07
CA ALA A 139 9.58 3.54 13.07
C ALA A 139 11.01 3.31 13.56
N THR A 140 11.14 2.50 14.60
CA THR A 140 12.43 1.98 15.07
C THR A 140 12.37 0.48 14.92
N HIS A 141 13.31 -0.09 14.18
CA HIS A 141 13.42 -1.53 14.04
C HIS A 141 13.69 -2.19 15.41
N PRO A 142 13.33 -3.47 15.61
CA PRO A 142 13.61 -4.19 16.85
C PRO A 142 15.08 -4.16 17.29
N GLU A 143 16.01 -4.05 16.33
CA GLU A 143 17.45 -3.93 16.57
C GLU A 143 17.89 -2.52 17.01
N GLY A 144 16.95 -1.57 17.15
CA GLY A 144 17.18 -0.25 17.73
C GLY A 144 17.55 0.87 16.75
N HIS A 145 17.69 0.57 15.45
CA HIS A 145 17.98 1.58 14.43
C HIS A 145 16.71 2.14 13.78
N ALA A 146 16.80 3.33 13.21
CA ALA A 146 15.68 3.99 12.54
C ALA A 146 15.28 3.25 11.25
N ALA A 147 13.98 3.18 10.97
CA ALA A 147 13.46 2.72 9.70
C ALA A 147 13.46 3.86 8.67
N TYR A 148 14.11 3.64 7.53
CA TYR A 148 14.19 4.58 6.41
C TYR A 148 13.48 4.00 5.19
N GLY A 149 12.62 4.83 4.58
CA GLY A 149 11.77 4.45 3.47
C GLY A 149 12.46 4.42 2.11
N GLY A 150 11.64 4.32 1.07
CA GLY A 150 12.03 4.03 -0.30
C GLY A 150 12.49 5.21 -1.15
N TYR A 151 12.53 6.44 -0.62
CA TYR A 151 13.11 7.58 -1.35
C TYR A 151 14.64 7.55 -1.28
N ALA A 152 15.22 6.40 -1.64
CA ALA A 152 16.62 6.04 -1.48
C ALA A 152 17.09 5.18 -2.66
N GLU A 153 18.41 4.98 -2.77
CA GLU A 153 19.00 4.07 -3.77
C GLU A 153 18.82 2.59 -3.39
N ALA A 154 18.72 2.29 -2.09
CA ALA A 154 18.58 0.93 -1.57
C ALA A 154 17.85 0.90 -0.23
N VAL A 155 17.35 -0.27 0.16
CA VAL A 155 16.79 -0.53 1.51
C VAL A 155 17.15 -1.94 1.97
N ARG A 156 17.30 -2.12 3.28
CA ARG A 156 17.44 -3.43 3.93
C ARG A 156 16.19 -3.71 4.75
N VAL A 157 15.52 -4.83 4.51
CA VAL A 157 14.29 -5.22 5.22
C VAL A 157 14.28 -6.71 5.56
N PRO A 158 13.52 -7.15 6.57
CA PRO A 158 13.23 -8.56 6.80
C PRO A 158 12.68 -9.21 5.53
N ALA A 159 13.21 -10.37 5.14
CA ALA A 159 12.84 -11.07 3.91
C ALA A 159 11.36 -11.48 3.86
N GLU A 160 10.73 -11.66 5.03
CA GLU A 160 9.30 -11.97 5.18
C GLU A 160 8.38 -10.82 4.70
N TYR A 161 8.91 -9.60 4.55
CA TYR A 161 8.18 -8.41 4.12
C TYR A 161 8.62 -7.90 2.74
N ALA A 162 9.45 -8.67 2.03
CA ALA A 162 9.78 -8.45 0.64
C ALA A 162 8.95 -9.41 -0.24
N PHE A 163 7.94 -8.87 -0.92
CA PHE A 163 6.98 -9.64 -1.72
C PHE A 163 7.50 -9.82 -3.14
N LYS A 164 7.63 -11.06 -3.60
CA LYS A 164 8.00 -11.33 -4.99
C LYS A 164 6.91 -10.84 -5.94
N LEU A 165 7.29 -10.04 -6.93
CA LEU A 165 6.31 -9.43 -7.84
C LEU A 165 6.01 -10.35 -9.03
N PRO A 166 4.73 -10.57 -9.38
CA PRO A 166 4.36 -11.26 -10.61
C PRO A 166 4.98 -10.61 -11.85
N ASP A 167 5.48 -11.41 -12.80
CA ASP A 167 6.13 -10.90 -14.02
C ASP A 167 5.23 -9.95 -14.82
N ALA A 168 3.92 -10.27 -14.86
CA ALA A 168 2.90 -9.51 -15.57
C ALA A 168 2.59 -8.13 -14.97
N LEU A 169 3.08 -7.82 -13.76
CA LEU A 169 2.96 -6.48 -13.17
C LEU A 169 4.25 -5.68 -13.40
N PRO A 170 4.20 -4.60 -14.19
CA PRO A 170 5.29 -3.63 -14.28
C PRO A 170 5.64 -3.02 -12.91
N SER A 171 6.91 -2.64 -12.70
CA SER A 171 7.39 -2.15 -11.39
C SER A 171 6.70 -0.87 -10.93
N ASP A 172 6.47 0.04 -11.87
CA ASP A 172 5.71 1.27 -11.66
C ASP A 172 4.27 0.98 -11.25
N VAL A 173 3.61 0.03 -11.91
CA VAL A 173 2.24 -0.43 -11.60
C VAL A 173 2.17 -1.10 -10.24
N ALA A 174 3.16 -1.92 -9.88
CA ALA A 174 3.19 -2.66 -8.63
C ALA A 174 3.41 -1.76 -7.40
N ALA A 175 4.19 -0.68 -7.52
CA ALA A 175 4.52 0.19 -6.40
C ALA A 175 3.28 0.69 -5.64
N PRO A 176 2.30 1.38 -6.26
CA PRO A 176 1.10 1.82 -5.57
C PRO A 176 0.21 0.71 -5.01
N LEU A 177 0.31 -0.51 -5.53
CA LEU A 177 -0.49 -1.64 -5.04
C LEU A 177 -0.06 -2.06 -3.63
N LEU A 178 1.21 -1.90 -3.27
CA LEU A 178 1.79 -2.29 -1.99
C LEU A 178 1.31 -1.44 -0.80
N CYS A 179 0.60 -0.34 -1.05
CA CYS A 179 -0.13 0.41 -0.04
C CYS A 179 -1.58 0.66 -0.46
N ALA A 180 -1.82 1.51 -1.46
CA ALA A 180 -3.18 1.89 -1.86
C ALA A 180 -4.00 0.69 -2.34
N GLY A 181 -3.37 -0.23 -3.09
CA GLY A 181 -4.03 -1.45 -3.58
C GLY A 181 -4.46 -2.37 -2.45
N ILE A 182 -3.53 -2.78 -1.59
CA ILE A 182 -3.85 -3.66 -0.46
C ILE A 182 -4.86 -3.01 0.50
N THR A 183 -4.74 -1.70 0.75
CA THR A 183 -5.62 -0.97 1.67
C THR A 183 -7.09 -1.06 1.26
N VAL A 184 -7.39 -1.11 -0.05
CA VAL A 184 -8.76 -1.25 -0.54
C VAL A 184 -9.13 -2.70 -0.82
N PHE A 185 -8.18 -3.54 -1.25
CA PHE A 185 -8.43 -4.96 -1.54
C PHE A 185 -8.79 -5.76 -0.28
N ALA A 186 -8.01 -5.61 0.80
CA ALA A 186 -8.22 -6.36 2.03
C ALA A 186 -9.64 -6.17 2.63
N PRO A 187 -10.18 -4.94 2.78
CA PRO A 187 -11.54 -4.77 3.25
C PRO A 187 -12.61 -5.17 2.21
N LEU A 188 -12.36 -5.00 0.91
CA LEU A 188 -13.27 -5.52 -0.12
C LEU A 188 -13.44 -7.03 0.03
N LYS A 189 -12.35 -7.77 0.21
CA LYS A 189 -12.35 -9.22 0.48
C LYS A 189 -13.03 -9.55 1.80
N ARG A 190 -12.69 -8.84 2.89
CA ARG A 190 -13.18 -9.13 4.26
C ARG A 190 -14.68 -8.91 4.43
N TYR A 191 -15.24 -7.89 3.78
CA TYR A 191 -16.65 -7.50 3.93
C TYR A 191 -17.50 -7.77 2.70
N TRP A 192 -16.98 -8.55 1.74
CA TRP A 192 -17.71 -8.89 0.53
C TRP A 192 -19.02 -9.62 0.85
N LYS A 193 -20.07 -9.30 0.09
CA LYS A 193 -21.35 -10.02 0.15
C LYS A 193 -21.67 -10.64 -1.22
N PRO A 194 -22.40 -11.76 -1.28
CA PRO A 194 -22.95 -12.25 -2.54
C PRO A 194 -23.74 -11.14 -3.25
N ASN A 195 -23.50 -10.96 -4.55
CA ASN A 195 -24.12 -9.93 -5.38
C ASN A 195 -23.89 -8.47 -4.90
N ALA A 196 -22.77 -8.20 -4.20
CA ALA A 196 -22.50 -6.91 -3.57
C ALA A 196 -22.66 -5.70 -4.52
N ARG A 197 -23.41 -4.70 -4.04
CA ARG A 197 -23.43 -3.33 -4.56
C ARG A 197 -22.46 -2.48 -3.73
N VAL A 198 -21.37 -2.04 -4.34
CA VAL A 198 -20.24 -1.41 -3.65
C VAL A 198 -20.18 0.08 -3.95
N GLY A 199 -20.21 0.91 -2.91
CA GLY A 199 -19.91 2.34 -3.01
C GLY A 199 -18.44 2.64 -2.73
N VAL A 200 -17.88 3.63 -3.43
CA VAL A 200 -16.53 4.14 -3.16
C VAL A 200 -16.60 5.65 -2.91
N VAL A 201 -16.28 6.08 -1.69
CA VAL A 201 -16.26 7.50 -1.33
C VAL A 201 -14.89 8.09 -1.62
N GLY A 202 -14.87 9.10 -2.47
CA GLY A 202 -13.65 9.77 -2.93
C GLY A 202 -12.96 8.98 -4.03
N ILE A 203 -12.58 9.68 -5.11
CA ILE A 203 -11.92 9.09 -6.29
C ILE A 203 -10.49 9.63 -6.31
N GLY A 204 -9.67 9.19 -5.37
CA GLY A 204 -8.26 9.58 -5.22
C GLY A 204 -7.32 8.40 -5.47
N GLY A 205 -6.13 8.45 -4.85
CA GLY A 205 -5.16 7.35 -4.93
C GLY A 205 -5.71 6.00 -4.47
N LEU A 206 -6.51 5.96 -3.39
CA LEU A 206 -7.18 4.72 -2.97
C LEU A 206 -8.46 4.48 -3.79
N GLY A 207 -9.29 5.51 -3.95
CA GLY A 207 -10.61 5.38 -4.58
C GLY A 207 -10.57 4.82 -6.01
N HIS A 208 -9.61 5.25 -6.83
CA HIS A 208 -9.51 4.75 -8.21
C HIS A 208 -9.15 3.25 -8.26
N LEU A 209 -8.40 2.74 -7.28
CA LEU A 209 -8.13 1.30 -7.15
C LEU A 209 -9.33 0.57 -6.55
N ALA A 210 -10.04 1.17 -5.58
CA ALA A 210 -11.23 0.56 -5.00
C ALA A 210 -12.33 0.29 -6.05
N ILE A 211 -12.54 1.23 -6.99
CA ILE A 211 -13.48 1.06 -8.11
C ILE A 211 -13.05 -0.12 -8.99
N GLN A 212 -11.77 -0.16 -9.38
CA GLN A 212 -11.24 -1.24 -10.22
C GLN A 212 -11.33 -2.60 -9.53
N PHE A 213 -10.92 -2.71 -8.27
CA PHE A 213 -10.98 -3.97 -7.52
C PHE A 213 -12.42 -4.43 -7.30
N ALA A 214 -13.34 -3.55 -6.88
CA ALA A 214 -14.75 -3.92 -6.69
C ALA A 214 -15.37 -4.46 -7.98
N THR A 215 -15.08 -3.81 -9.12
CA THR A 215 -15.53 -4.26 -10.44
C THR A 215 -14.90 -5.59 -10.83
N ALA A 216 -13.59 -5.75 -10.66
CA ALA A 216 -12.86 -6.97 -11.01
C ALA A 216 -13.24 -8.18 -10.13
N LEU A 217 -13.66 -7.94 -8.89
CA LEU A 217 -14.21 -8.94 -7.95
C LEU A 217 -15.65 -9.34 -8.31
N GLY A 218 -16.31 -8.60 -9.21
CA GLY A 218 -17.66 -8.92 -9.70
C GLY A 218 -18.78 -8.30 -8.88
N ALA A 219 -18.60 -7.07 -8.38
CA ALA A 219 -19.70 -6.28 -7.83
C ALA A 219 -20.83 -6.17 -8.87
N THR A 220 -22.08 -6.31 -8.45
CA THR A 220 -23.23 -6.10 -9.35
C THR A 220 -23.39 -4.64 -9.72
N GLU A 221 -23.03 -3.76 -8.79
CA GLU A 221 -22.92 -2.31 -9.01
C GLU A 221 -21.67 -1.79 -8.32
N THR A 222 -20.86 -1.02 -9.05
CA THR A 222 -19.77 -0.23 -8.48
C THR A 222 -20.15 1.25 -8.61
N VAL A 223 -20.43 1.89 -7.47
CA VAL A 223 -20.96 3.26 -7.41
C VAL A 223 -19.88 4.21 -6.92
N ALA A 224 -19.44 5.13 -7.79
CA ALA A 224 -18.51 6.18 -7.40
C ALA A 224 -19.27 7.33 -6.70
N LEU A 225 -18.89 7.64 -5.47
CA LEU A 225 -19.50 8.68 -4.63
C LEU A 225 -18.54 9.88 -4.55
N SER A 226 -18.97 11.02 -5.10
CA SER A 226 -18.15 12.23 -5.23
C SER A 226 -18.92 13.50 -4.83
N THR A 227 -18.20 14.55 -4.43
CA THR A 227 -18.80 15.86 -4.10
C THR A 227 -19.01 16.77 -5.33
N SER A 228 -18.48 16.37 -6.49
CA SER A 228 -18.60 17.10 -7.77
C SER A 228 -18.49 16.15 -8.96
N ASP A 229 -18.87 16.61 -10.14
CA ASP A 229 -18.89 15.83 -11.38
C ASP A 229 -17.52 15.64 -12.06
N ARG A 230 -16.49 16.36 -11.59
CA ARG A 230 -15.18 16.48 -12.25
C ARG A 230 -14.51 15.13 -12.59
N LYS A 231 -14.78 14.08 -11.82
CA LYS A 231 -14.17 12.75 -11.95
C LYS A 231 -15.12 11.69 -12.51
N ARG A 232 -16.26 12.08 -13.11
CA ARG A 232 -17.24 11.13 -13.66
C ARG A 232 -16.64 10.23 -14.74
N LYS A 233 -16.06 10.85 -15.79
CA LYS A 233 -15.49 10.10 -16.92
C LYS A 233 -14.39 9.13 -16.48
N ASP A 234 -13.55 9.56 -15.55
CA ASP A 234 -12.50 8.71 -15.00
C ASP A 234 -13.10 7.54 -14.21
N ALA A 235 -14.08 7.80 -13.34
CA ALA A 235 -14.76 6.75 -12.59
C ALA A 235 -15.41 5.70 -13.51
N GLU A 236 -16.07 6.13 -14.57
CA GLU A 236 -16.65 5.24 -15.60
C GLU A 236 -15.56 4.41 -16.29
N ALA A 237 -14.46 5.04 -16.71
CA ALA A 237 -13.32 4.36 -17.33
C ALA A 237 -12.61 3.39 -16.36
N LEU A 238 -12.66 3.65 -15.06
CA LEU A 238 -12.13 2.76 -14.01
C LEU A 238 -13.07 1.58 -13.70
N GLY A 239 -14.29 1.57 -14.24
CA GLY A 239 -15.26 0.48 -14.09
C GLY A 239 -16.48 0.80 -13.21
N ALA A 240 -16.65 2.03 -12.75
CA ALA A 240 -17.87 2.41 -12.02
C ALA A 240 -19.08 2.31 -12.95
N SER A 241 -20.09 1.53 -12.54
CA SER A 241 -21.35 1.39 -13.26
C SER A 241 -22.30 2.55 -13.00
N LYS A 242 -22.11 3.28 -11.90
CA LYS A 242 -22.88 4.48 -11.54
C LYS A 242 -21.99 5.52 -10.89
N PHE A 243 -22.39 6.79 -10.98
CA PHE A 243 -21.71 7.91 -10.35
C PHE A 243 -22.74 8.84 -9.71
N VAL A 244 -22.53 9.14 -8.43
CA VAL A 244 -23.46 9.91 -7.59
C VAL A 244 -22.75 11.15 -7.06
N ILE A 245 -23.38 12.31 -7.29
CA ILE A 245 -22.96 13.56 -6.67
C ILE A 245 -23.66 13.68 -5.33
N VAL A 246 -22.95 13.41 -4.23
CA VAL A 246 -23.55 13.29 -2.88
C VAL A 246 -24.18 14.60 -2.39
N LYS A 247 -23.77 15.74 -2.96
CA LYS A 247 -24.37 17.07 -2.67
C LYS A 247 -25.66 17.35 -3.45
N SER A 248 -26.00 16.54 -4.46
CA SER A 248 -27.26 16.65 -5.21
C SER A 248 -28.37 15.92 -4.43
N PRO A 249 -29.40 16.62 -3.93
CA PRO A 249 -30.48 15.97 -3.18
C PRO A 249 -31.23 14.90 -3.99
N GLU A 250 -31.37 15.13 -5.30
CA GLU A 250 -32.07 14.24 -6.23
C GLU A 250 -31.29 12.94 -6.46
N ASP A 251 -30.01 13.05 -6.86
CA ASP A 251 -29.12 11.88 -7.04
C ASP A 251 -29.01 11.10 -5.74
N PHE A 252 -28.81 11.79 -4.62
CA PHE A 252 -28.64 11.16 -3.33
C PHE A 252 -29.88 10.36 -2.90
N LYS A 253 -31.08 10.93 -3.05
CA LYS A 253 -32.33 10.28 -2.66
C LYS A 253 -32.59 9.02 -3.48
N ALA A 254 -32.22 9.00 -4.75
CA ALA A 254 -32.34 7.82 -5.62
C ALA A 254 -31.44 6.64 -5.16
N HIS A 255 -30.41 6.92 -4.37
CA HIS A 255 -29.41 5.95 -3.91
C HIS A 255 -29.47 5.63 -2.41
N ALA A 256 -30.47 6.14 -1.69
CA ALA A 256 -30.66 5.82 -0.28
C ALA A 256 -30.94 4.31 -0.09
N ASN A 257 -30.30 3.70 0.91
CA ASN A 257 -30.41 2.27 1.21
C ASN A 257 -30.13 1.33 0.02
N SER A 258 -29.17 1.66 -0.85
CA SER A 258 -28.90 0.92 -2.08
C SER A 258 -27.58 0.17 -2.09
N LEU A 259 -26.72 0.34 -1.10
CA LEU A 259 -25.36 -0.20 -1.09
C LEU A 259 -25.14 -1.22 0.02
N ASP A 260 -24.44 -2.31 -0.29
CA ASP A 260 -24.15 -3.38 0.66
C ASP A 260 -22.84 -3.16 1.41
N LEU A 261 -21.90 -2.49 0.74
CA LEU A 261 -20.56 -2.17 1.21
C LEU A 261 -20.17 -0.79 0.70
N ILE A 262 -19.57 0.04 1.56
CA ILE A 262 -18.93 1.28 1.16
C ILE A 262 -17.47 1.26 1.60
N ILE A 263 -16.55 1.54 0.68
CA ILE A 263 -15.14 1.80 0.98
C ILE A 263 -14.92 3.31 1.03
N CYS A 264 -14.66 3.84 2.23
CA CYS A 264 -14.47 5.26 2.46
C CYS A 264 -12.99 5.63 2.41
N THR A 265 -12.59 6.26 1.31
CA THR A 265 -11.21 6.70 1.06
C THR A 265 -10.99 8.18 1.35
N ALA A 266 -12.05 8.92 1.66
CA ALA A 266 -11.96 10.32 2.09
C ALA A 266 -11.43 10.42 3.53
N SER A 267 -10.59 11.41 3.78
CA SER A 267 -10.01 11.73 5.09
C SER A 267 -10.41 13.12 5.61
N SER A 268 -11.39 13.78 4.99
CA SER A 268 -11.83 15.11 5.43
C SER A 268 -12.65 15.02 6.71
N VAL A 269 -12.28 15.81 7.72
CA VAL A 269 -13.05 16.00 8.96
C VAL A 269 -14.42 16.64 8.74
N LEU A 270 -14.64 17.25 7.57
CA LEU A 270 -15.90 17.91 7.19
C LEU A 270 -16.89 16.94 6.51
N MET A 271 -16.55 15.66 6.41
CA MET A 271 -17.43 14.66 5.80
C MET A 271 -18.66 14.42 6.69
N ASP A 272 -19.84 14.47 6.11
CA ASP A 272 -21.09 14.08 6.78
C ASP A 272 -21.24 12.56 6.74
N TYR A 273 -20.75 11.86 7.78
CA TYR A 273 -20.81 10.41 7.85
C TYR A 273 -22.24 9.87 7.82
N ASP A 274 -23.19 10.56 8.45
CA ASP A 274 -24.60 10.13 8.49
C ASP A 274 -25.24 10.12 7.11
N GLN A 275 -24.90 11.11 6.28
CA GLN A 275 -25.29 11.15 4.88
C GLN A 275 -24.83 9.88 4.14
N TYR A 276 -23.54 9.52 4.21
CA TYR A 276 -23.04 8.32 3.54
C TYR A 276 -23.57 7.02 4.14
N LEU A 277 -23.75 6.95 5.46
CA LEU A 277 -24.36 5.80 6.12
C LEU A 277 -25.78 5.57 5.62
N SER A 278 -26.54 6.62 5.31
CA SER A 278 -27.90 6.47 4.78
C SER A 278 -27.97 5.83 3.37
N LEU A 279 -26.85 5.78 2.63
CA LEU A 279 -26.74 5.07 1.36
C LEU A 279 -26.65 3.55 1.54
N LEU A 280 -26.22 3.08 2.72
CA LEU A 280 -26.15 1.64 3.01
C LEU A 280 -27.54 1.05 3.22
N ASP A 281 -27.77 -0.11 2.62
CA ASP A 281 -28.94 -0.93 2.86
C ASP A 281 -28.90 -1.56 4.28
N THR A 282 -29.95 -2.28 4.64
CA THR A 282 -30.03 -3.08 5.87
C THR A 282 -28.82 -4.02 5.95
N ASN A 283 -28.17 -4.06 7.12
CA ASN A 283 -26.93 -4.81 7.37
C ASN A 283 -25.72 -4.35 6.55
N GLY A 284 -25.78 -3.19 5.86
CA GLY A 284 -24.67 -2.65 5.09
C GLY A 284 -23.44 -2.31 5.94
N THR A 285 -22.25 -2.38 5.34
CA THR A 285 -20.99 -2.08 6.03
C THR A 285 -20.29 -0.86 5.44
N PHE A 286 -19.98 0.11 6.28
CA PHE A 286 -19.15 1.27 5.96
C PHE A 286 -17.72 1.01 6.44
N VAL A 287 -16.76 0.84 5.53
CA VAL A 287 -15.37 0.59 5.89
C VAL A 287 -14.53 1.85 5.68
N VAL A 288 -13.98 2.36 6.78
CA VAL A 288 -13.10 3.53 6.80
C VAL A 288 -11.67 3.08 6.56
N VAL A 289 -11.06 3.63 5.49
CA VAL A 289 -9.63 3.47 5.18
C VAL A 289 -8.93 4.81 5.00
N GLY A 290 -9.67 5.90 4.77
CA GLY A 290 -9.15 7.26 4.92
C GLY A 290 -9.09 7.64 6.40
N LEU A 291 -7.95 8.15 6.86
CA LEU A 291 -7.72 8.54 8.25
C LEU A 291 -7.73 10.08 8.38
N PRO A 292 -8.80 10.69 8.90
CA PRO A 292 -8.82 12.12 9.23
C PRO A 292 -7.83 12.44 10.36
N GLU A 293 -7.34 13.68 10.40
CA GLU A 293 -6.40 14.17 11.42
C GLU A 293 -7.09 14.56 12.74
N ASP A 294 -8.42 14.63 12.78
CA ASP A 294 -9.22 14.98 13.96
C ASP A 294 -10.45 14.06 14.09
N SER A 295 -11.11 14.16 15.24
CA SER A 295 -12.38 13.52 15.57
C SER A 295 -13.50 13.86 14.58
N VAL A 296 -14.42 12.89 14.42
CA VAL A 296 -15.58 12.98 13.55
C VAL A 296 -16.86 12.73 14.33
N LYS A 297 -17.99 13.20 13.82
CA LYS A 297 -19.31 13.04 14.45
C LYS A 297 -20.15 12.03 13.67
N ILE A 298 -20.86 11.17 14.41
CA ILE A 298 -21.74 10.13 13.86
C ILE A 298 -22.97 10.04 14.75
N ASN A 299 -24.16 10.01 14.16
CA ASN A 299 -25.40 9.74 14.89
C ASN A 299 -25.67 8.24 14.94
N PHE A 300 -25.76 7.65 16.14
CA PHE A 300 -25.99 6.20 16.27
C PHE A 300 -27.35 5.74 15.73
N SER A 301 -28.33 6.63 15.59
CA SER A 301 -29.60 6.31 14.91
C SER A 301 -29.36 5.89 13.45
N SER A 302 -28.38 6.48 12.76
CA SER A 302 -27.98 6.12 11.39
C SER A 302 -27.48 4.68 11.29
N LEU A 303 -27.04 4.08 12.40
CA LEU A 303 -26.61 2.68 12.49
C LEU A 303 -27.75 1.77 12.96
N ILE A 304 -28.37 2.11 14.09
CA ILE A 304 -29.34 1.26 14.80
C ILE A 304 -30.55 0.96 13.92
N MET A 305 -31.10 1.96 13.22
CA MET A 305 -32.36 1.81 12.49
C MET A 305 -32.29 0.85 11.29
N LYS A 306 -31.08 0.51 10.83
CA LYS A 306 -30.83 -0.38 9.67
C LYS A 306 -29.80 -1.47 9.94
N GLN A 307 -29.42 -1.66 11.21
CA GLN A 307 -28.41 -2.64 11.62
C GLN A 307 -27.08 -2.48 10.85
N ARG A 308 -26.69 -1.24 10.54
CA ARG A 308 -25.48 -0.97 9.76
C ARG A 308 -24.23 -1.09 10.62
N THR A 309 -23.11 -1.41 9.98
CA THR A 309 -21.79 -1.52 10.62
C THR A 309 -20.86 -0.42 10.13
N ILE A 310 -20.07 0.15 11.04
CA ILE A 310 -18.87 0.91 10.70
C ILE A 310 -17.66 0.08 11.11
N ALA A 311 -16.71 -0.08 10.21
CA ALA A 311 -15.47 -0.81 10.46
C ALA A 311 -14.26 0.02 10.00
N GLY A 312 -13.10 -0.22 10.61
CA GLY A 312 -11.81 0.25 10.11
C GLY A 312 -11.08 -0.86 9.36
N SER A 313 -10.19 -0.50 8.44
CA SER A 313 -9.20 -1.43 7.89
C SER A 313 -7.86 -0.74 7.70
N LEU A 314 -6.80 -1.36 8.22
CA LEU A 314 -5.42 -0.89 8.12
C LEU A 314 -4.66 -1.83 7.18
N ILE A 315 -4.29 -1.35 5.99
CA ILE A 315 -3.55 -2.12 4.97
C ILE A 315 -4.10 -3.56 4.80
N GLY A 316 -3.24 -4.58 4.65
CA GLY A 316 -3.57 -5.99 4.74
C GLY A 316 -2.37 -6.78 5.28
N GLY A 317 -2.62 -8.02 5.72
CA GLY A 317 -1.55 -8.92 6.14
C GLY A 317 -0.73 -9.41 4.95
N ARG A 318 0.39 -10.11 5.20
CA ARG A 318 1.30 -10.57 4.14
C ARG A 318 0.62 -11.42 3.07
N ALA A 319 -0.21 -12.38 3.49
CA ALA A 319 -0.95 -13.23 2.56
C ALA A 319 -1.97 -12.44 1.72
N ASP A 320 -2.59 -11.40 2.28
CA ASP A 320 -3.50 -10.55 1.52
C ASP A 320 -2.74 -9.72 0.47
N ILE A 321 -1.49 -9.31 0.75
CA ILE A 321 -0.64 -8.59 -0.21
C ILE A 321 -0.27 -9.50 -1.39
N GLU A 322 0.18 -10.72 -1.12
CA GLU A 322 0.52 -11.70 -2.17
C GLU A 322 -0.69 -12.00 -3.05
N GLU A 323 -1.84 -12.31 -2.44
CA GLU A 323 -3.09 -12.57 -3.17
C GLU A 323 -3.53 -11.35 -4.00
N MET A 324 -3.42 -10.14 -3.44
CA MET A 324 -3.77 -8.91 -4.13
C MET A 324 -2.89 -8.67 -5.36
N LEU A 325 -1.58 -8.89 -5.25
CA LEU A 325 -0.64 -8.74 -6.37
C LEU A 325 -0.95 -9.75 -7.47
N GLU A 326 -1.20 -11.02 -7.13
CA GLU A 326 -1.60 -12.04 -8.11
C GLU A 326 -2.94 -11.70 -8.78
N PHE A 327 -3.92 -11.25 -7.98
CA PHE A 327 -5.22 -10.84 -8.48
C PHE A 327 -5.12 -9.65 -9.44
N ALA A 328 -4.36 -8.62 -9.05
CA ALA A 328 -4.13 -7.44 -9.87
C ALA A 328 -3.45 -7.79 -11.20
N ALA A 329 -2.45 -8.68 -11.17
CA ALA A 329 -1.79 -9.21 -12.36
C ALA A 329 -2.80 -9.92 -13.29
N LYS A 330 -3.62 -10.82 -12.74
CA LYS A 330 -4.59 -11.63 -13.50
C LYS A 330 -5.74 -10.81 -14.07
N LYS A 331 -6.23 -9.83 -13.30
CA LYS A 331 -7.41 -9.02 -13.63
C LYS A 331 -7.06 -7.68 -14.27
N LYS A 332 -5.76 -7.37 -14.41
CA LYS A 332 -5.24 -6.12 -14.97
C LYS A 332 -5.72 -4.89 -14.21
N VAL A 333 -5.78 -4.98 -12.88
CA VAL A 333 -6.07 -3.83 -12.01
C VAL A 333 -4.80 -3.00 -11.90
N HIS A 334 -4.74 -1.89 -12.63
CA HIS A 334 -3.53 -1.07 -12.74
C HIS A 334 -3.82 0.35 -12.25
N PRO A 335 -3.02 0.88 -11.30
CA PRO A 335 -3.11 2.30 -10.96
C PRO A 335 -2.80 3.19 -12.18
N TRP A 336 -3.47 4.33 -12.27
CA TRP A 336 -3.13 5.36 -13.25
C TRP A 336 -2.02 6.23 -12.67
N ILE A 337 -0.86 6.17 -13.32
CA ILE A 337 0.42 6.66 -12.77
C ILE A 337 0.96 7.81 -13.61
N GLU A 338 1.46 8.82 -12.92
CA GLU A 338 2.41 9.77 -13.46
C GLU A 338 3.82 9.46 -12.92
N LYS A 339 4.76 9.13 -13.81
CA LYS A 339 6.15 8.89 -13.41
C LYS A 339 6.90 10.20 -13.21
N VAL A 340 7.73 10.24 -12.18
CA VAL A 340 8.59 11.38 -11.86
C VAL A 340 9.99 10.84 -11.54
N PRO A 341 11.09 11.43 -12.02
CA PRO A 341 12.42 11.03 -11.58
C PRO A 341 12.55 11.18 -10.05
N MET A 342 13.21 10.24 -9.36
CA MET A 342 13.38 10.28 -7.89
C MET A 342 14.03 11.60 -7.42
N LYS A 343 14.97 12.14 -8.21
CA LYS A 343 15.59 13.44 -7.95
C LYS A 343 14.63 14.63 -7.91
N ASP A 344 13.45 14.49 -8.51
CA ASP A 344 12.40 15.51 -8.57
C ASP A 344 11.30 15.26 -7.51
N VAL A 345 11.57 14.46 -6.46
CA VAL A 345 10.61 14.09 -5.41
C VAL A 345 9.86 15.28 -4.79
N ASN A 346 10.54 16.40 -4.56
CA ASN A 346 9.91 17.61 -4.01
C ASN A 346 8.77 18.14 -4.91
N LYS A 347 8.90 18.01 -6.24
CA LYS A 347 7.84 18.38 -7.19
C LYS A 347 6.61 17.48 -7.04
N ALA A 348 6.83 16.16 -6.90
CA ALA A 348 5.74 15.21 -6.69
C ALA A 348 5.02 15.46 -5.35
N ILE A 349 5.76 15.66 -4.26
CA ILE A 349 5.21 15.98 -2.93
C ILE A 349 4.42 17.30 -2.95
N ALA A 350 4.97 18.36 -3.54
CA ALA A 350 4.30 19.66 -3.63
C ALA A 350 2.99 19.61 -4.43
N ARG A 351 2.94 18.82 -5.51
CA ARG A 351 1.72 18.59 -6.29
C ARG A 351 0.71 17.72 -5.56
N LEU A 352 1.18 16.66 -4.88
CA LEU A 352 0.32 15.78 -4.10
C LEU A 352 -0.38 16.52 -2.95
N ARG A 353 0.32 17.43 -2.25
CA ARG A 353 -0.28 18.33 -1.24
C ARG A 353 -1.47 19.13 -1.80
N LYS A 354 -1.45 19.47 -3.09
CA LYS A 354 -2.52 20.20 -3.79
C LYS A 354 -3.55 19.28 -4.46
N ASN A 355 -3.43 17.96 -4.28
CA ASN A 355 -4.19 16.93 -5.00
C ASN A 355 -4.09 17.06 -6.53
N ASP A 356 -2.95 17.56 -7.03
CA ASP A 356 -2.65 17.73 -8.45
C ASP A 356 -2.01 16.47 -9.04
N VAL A 357 -2.78 15.39 -9.06
CA VAL A 357 -2.40 14.09 -9.64
C VAL A 357 -3.65 13.28 -10.02
N SER A 358 -3.56 12.53 -11.12
CA SER A 358 -4.61 11.61 -11.59
C SER A 358 -3.97 10.26 -11.95
N TYR A 359 -3.67 9.37 -11.01
CA TYR A 359 -4.10 9.36 -9.60
C TYR A 359 -2.98 9.03 -8.60
N ARG A 360 -1.81 8.62 -9.09
CA ARG A 360 -0.63 8.24 -8.31
C ARG A 360 0.63 8.82 -8.93
N PHE A 361 1.58 9.26 -8.12
CA PHE A 361 2.95 9.44 -8.59
C PHE A 361 3.75 8.18 -8.29
N VAL A 362 4.69 7.88 -9.18
CA VAL A 362 5.75 6.89 -8.92
C VAL A 362 7.09 7.51 -9.27
N LEU A 363 7.99 7.48 -8.29
CA LEU A 363 9.37 7.88 -8.43
C LEU A 363 10.17 6.76 -9.11
N GLU A 364 11.08 7.11 -10.02
CA GLU A 364 11.95 6.16 -10.74
C GLU A 364 13.42 6.61 -10.62
N ASN A 365 14.31 5.64 -10.33
CA ASN A 365 15.77 5.83 -10.20
C ASN A 365 16.51 5.59 -11.53
#